data_AF-A0A954LNN7-F1
#
_entry.id   AF-A0A954LNN7-F1
#
_cell.length_a   1.000
_cell.length_b   1.000
_cell.length_c   1.000
_cell.angle_alpha   90.00
_cell.angle_beta   90.00
_cell.angle_gamma   90.00
#
_symmetry.space_group_name_H-M   'P 1'
#
loop_
_entity.id
_entity.type
_entity.pdbx_description
1 polymer ?
#
loop_
_entity_poly.entity_id
_entity_poly.type
_entity_poly.pdbx_seq_one_letter_code
_entity_poly.pdbx_strand_id
1 'polypeptide(L)'
;YCEVMGQFIRDVRKEFSAPNMPFVIGVIGVGGPVEKYGPDQQRYKGVHQNIRDAMAAPAKLPEFKNSVAAVLTENYWDMSVVELRKKEKEIKPQLDKIRQQIKDKKLSREEGNTAIDELYKKTFSSRELVILKDSVSNADYHYMGSGKVMTQIGKGFADAMLELMKKHTP
;
A
#
# COMPACT_ATOMS: atom_id res chain seq x y z
N TYR A 1 20.64 5.57 5.54
CA TYR A 1 19.26 5.93 5.95
C TYR A 1 19.19 6.26 7.43
N CYS A 2 19.56 5.35 8.33
CA CYS A 2 19.40 5.53 9.77
C CYS A 2 19.99 6.85 10.30
N GLU A 3 21.24 7.14 9.94
CA GLU A 3 21.95 8.35 10.35
C GLU A 3 21.23 9.64 9.93
N VAL A 4 20.90 9.78 8.64
CA VAL A 4 20.26 10.99 8.09
C VAL A 4 18.83 11.19 8.61
N MET A 5 18.07 10.11 8.83
CA MET A 5 16.75 10.22 9.46
C MET A 5 16.87 10.63 10.93
N GLY A 6 17.88 10.12 11.64
CA GLY A 6 18.17 10.57 13.00
C GLY A 6 18.59 12.05 13.07
N GLN A 7 19.39 12.52 12.12
CA GLN A 7 19.71 13.95 11.97
C GLN A 7 18.45 14.79 11.77
N PHE A 8 17.58 14.40 10.84
CA PHE A 8 16.31 15.09 10.60
C PHE A 8 15.44 15.19 11.86
N ILE A 9 15.26 14.10 12.60
CA ILE A 9 14.48 14.10 13.86
C ILE A 9 15.11 15.07 14.88
N ARG A 10 16.44 15.06 15.02
CA ARG A 10 17.15 15.98 15.92
C ARG A 10 16.98 17.44 15.51
N ASP A 11 17.07 17.73 14.22
CA ASP A 11 16.94 19.10 13.70
C ASP A 11 15.53 19.64 13.89
N VAL A 12 14.49 18.85 13.61
CA VAL A 12 13.10 19.24 13.88
C VAL A 12 12.88 19.51 15.37
N ARG A 13 13.38 18.64 16.25
CA ARG A 13 13.27 18.85 17.72
C ARG A 13 13.99 20.11 18.19
N LYS A 14 15.15 20.40 17.61
CA LYS A 14 15.93 21.61 17.90
C LYS A 14 15.18 22.86 17.46
N GLU A 15 14.67 22.88 16.22
CA GLU A 15 13.91 24.01 15.66
C GLU A 15 12.71 24.38 16.54
N PHE A 16 11.95 23.38 16.98
CA PHE A 16 10.76 23.60 17.81
C PHE A 16 11.05 23.62 19.32
N SER A 17 12.32 23.62 19.74
CA SER A 17 12.72 23.56 21.16
C SER A 17 12.02 22.43 21.95
N ALA A 18 11.80 21.28 21.30
CA ALA A 18 11.00 20.16 21.81
C ALA A 18 11.84 18.87 21.83
N PRO A 19 12.78 18.70 22.78
CA PRO A 19 13.78 17.62 22.76
C PRO A 19 13.18 16.20 22.83
N ASN A 20 11.96 16.06 23.36
CA ASN A 20 11.24 14.79 23.48
C ASN A 20 10.01 14.70 22.56
N MET A 21 9.92 15.55 21.52
CA MET A 21 8.75 15.54 20.63
C MET A 21 8.53 14.13 20.03
N PRO A 22 7.32 13.56 20.18
CA PRO A 22 6.94 12.31 19.54
C PRO A 22 7.12 12.36 18.02
N PHE A 23 7.63 11.29 17.43
CA PHE A 23 7.86 11.20 15.99
C PHE A 23 7.41 9.85 15.44
N VAL A 24 6.68 9.84 14.32
CA VAL A 24 6.27 8.60 13.64
C VAL A 24 6.93 8.54 12.27
N ILE A 25 7.64 7.44 12.00
CA ILE A 25 8.27 7.15 10.72
C ILE A 25 7.36 6.20 9.93
N GLY A 26 6.83 6.67 8.80
CA GLY A 26 6.12 5.82 7.85
C GLY A 26 7.10 5.00 7.02
N VAL A 27 7.11 3.69 7.22
CA VAL A 27 7.95 2.75 6.46
C VAL A 27 7.24 2.33 5.18
N ILE A 28 7.95 2.26 4.06
CA ILE A 28 7.37 1.98 2.73
C ILE A 28 6.61 0.64 2.68
N GLY A 29 5.35 0.68 2.26
CA GLY A 29 4.45 -0.48 2.25
C GLY A 29 4.22 -1.12 0.88
N VAL A 30 4.92 -0.66 -0.17
CA VAL A 30 4.73 -1.09 -1.57
C VAL A 30 4.78 -2.62 -1.69
N GLY A 31 3.80 -3.20 -2.37
CA GLY A 31 3.64 -4.65 -2.54
C GLY A 31 3.01 -5.38 -1.36
N GLY A 32 2.85 -4.74 -0.19
CA GLY A 32 2.34 -5.38 1.02
C GLY A 32 3.38 -6.28 1.71
N PRO A 33 2.95 -7.15 2.64
CA PRO A 33 3.87 -8.00 3.41
C PRO A 33 4.59 -8.98 2.49
N VAL A 34 5.92 -9.08 2.63
CA VAL A 34 6.74 -9.92 1.72
C VAL A 34 6.44 -11.40 1.86
N GLU A 35 5.88 -11.81 3.00
CA GLU A 35 5.40 -13.16 3.29
C GLU A 35 4.21 -13.54 2.40
N LYS A 36 3.47 -12.54 1.89
CA LYS A 36 2.28 -12.73 1.05
C LYS A 36 2.56 -12.56 -0.44
N TYR A 37 3.82 -12.42 -0.84
CA TYR A 37 4.19 -12.18 -2.23
C TYR A 37 3.87 -13.38 -3.11
N GLY A 38 3.25 -13.10 -4.26
CA GLY A 38 3.06 -14.09 -5.31
C GLY A 38 4.37 -14.41 -6.05
N PRO A 39 4.35 -15.39 -6.97
CA PRO A 39 5.52 -15.77 -7.77
C PRO A 39 6.19 -14.59 -8.49
N ASP A 40 5.40 -13.70 -9.08
CA ASP A 40 5.88 -12.55 -9.84
C ASP A 40 6.59 -11.49 -8.97
N GLN A 41 6.35 -11.49 -7.66
CA GLN A 41 6.87 -10.49 -6.73
C GLN A 41 8.12 -10.97 -5.99
N GLN A 42 8.50 -12.25 -6.10
CA GLN A 42 9.61 -12.83 -5.34
C GLN A 42 10.94 -12.11 -5.58
N ARG A 43 11.17 -11.60 -6.80
CA ARG A 43 12.37 -10.81 -7.13
C ARG A 43 12.53 -9.54 -6.29
N TYR A 44 11.44 -9.00 -5.74
CA TYR A 44 11.43 -7.78 -4.94
C TYR A 44 11.54 -8.04 -3.43
N LYS A 45 11.33 -9.28 -2.98
CA LYS A 45 11.27 -9.64 -1.55
C LYS A 45 12.45 -9.10 -0.75
N GLY A 46 13.68 -9.39 -1.20
CA GLY A 46 14.89 -8.94 -0.51
C GLY A 46 15.05 -7.42 -0.50
N VAL A 47 14.84 -6.77 -1.65
CA VAL A 47 14.97 -5.31 -1.78
C VAL A 47 13.95 -4.60 -0.90
N HIS A 48 12.68 -5.01 -0.94
CA HIS A 48 11.62 -4.40 -0.15
C HIS A 48 11.86 -4.60 1.35
N GLN A 49 12.24 -5.80 1.79
CA GLN A 49 12.53 -6.05 3.20
C GLN A 49 13.72 -5.21 3.69
N ASN A 50 14.82 -5.19 2.95
CA ASN A 50 16.01 -4.44 3.32
C ASN A 50 15.74 -2.92 3.42
N ILE A 51 14.95 -2.36 2.50
CA ILE A 51 14.56 -0.94 2.56
C ILE A 51 13.70 -0.69 3.79
N ARG A 52 12.72 -1.55 4.09
CA ARG A 52 11.84 -1.40 5.25
C ARG A 52 12.60 -1.47 6.56
N ASP A 53 13.53 -2.42 6.69
CA ASP A 53 14.39 -2.56 7.85
C ASP A 53 15.27 -1.32 8.04
N ALA A 54 15.85 -0.79 6.96
CA ALA A 54 16.64 0.43 7.00
C ALA A 54 15.80 1.67 7.38
N MET A 55 14.54 1.74 6.93
CA MET A 55 13.61 2.81 7.28
C MET A 55 13.13 2.75 8.73
N ALA A 56 12.96 1.53 9.27
CA ALA A 56 12.52 1.30 10.65
C ALA A 56 13.66 1.44 11.68
N ALA A 57 14.92 1.25 11.26
CA ALA A 57 16.09 1.26 12.13
C ALA A 57 16.22 2.50 13.04
N PRO A 58 15.96 3.76 12.60
CA PRO A 58 16.06 4.92 13.48
C PRO A 58 15.24 4.79 14.76
N ALA A 59 14.01 4.27 14.70
CA ALA A 59 13.15 4.15 15.87
C ALA A 59 13.71 3.19 16.95
N LYS A 60 14.74 2.39 16.62
CA LYS A 60 15.42 1.48 17.56
C LYS A 60 16.65 2.10 18.23
N LEU A 61 17.06 3.31 17.84
CA LEU A 61 18.19 3.98 18.46
C LEU A 61 17.91 4.26 19.95
N PRO A 62 18.90 4.08 20.86
CA PRO A 62 18.69 4.29 22.29
C PRO A 62 18.10 5.66 22.64
N GLU A 63 18.56 6.73 22.00
CA GLU A 63 18.07 8.11 22.20
C GLU A 63 16.60 8.33 21.79
N PHE A 64 16.06 7.45 20.94
CA PHE A 64 14.71 7.55 20.39
C PHE A 64 13.73 6.58 21.05
N LYS A 65 14.21 5.78 22.01
CA LYS A 65 13.37 4.90 22.81
C LYS A 65 12.20 5.69 23.41
N ASN A 66 11.00 5.16 23.26
CA ASN A 66 9.73 5.73 23.72
C ASN A 66 9.26 7.02 23.04
N SER A 67 10.08 7.70 22.24
CA SER A 67 9.74 8.99 21.60
C SER A 67 9.65 8.93 20.09
N VAL A 68 10.14 7.86 19.45
CA VAL A 68 9.98 7.61 18.02
C VAL A 68 9.40 6.21 17.79
N ALA A 69 8.45 6.10 16.86
CA ALA A 69 7.89 4.83 16.42
C ALA A 69 8.03 4.68 14.91
N ALA A 70 8.28 3.46 14.44
CA ALA A 70 8.20 3.10 13.04
C ALA A 70 6.88 2.36 12.77
N VAL A 71 6.13 2.81 11.77
CA VAL A 71 4.89 2.17 11.33
C VAL A 71 5.14 1.49 9.98
N LEU A 72 5.14 0.17 10.02
CA LEU A 72 5.25 -0.73 8.88
C LEU A 72 3.96 -0.68 8.04
N THR A 73 3.95 0.18 7.02
CA THR A 73 2.72 0.45 6.26
C THR A 73 2.28 -0.73 5.38
N GLU A 74 3.16 -1.69 5.13
CA GLU A 74 2.82 -2.95 4.46
C GLU A 74 1.74 -3.75 5.19
N ASN A 75 1.61 -3.58 6.51
CA ASN A 75 0.62 -4.31 7.31
C ASN A 75 -0.81 -3.80 7.12
N TYR A 76 -0.98 -2.64 6.47
CA TYR A 76 -2.28 -2.03 6.19
C TYR A 76 -2.75 -2.25 4.75
N TRP A 77 -2.05 -3.12 4.01
CA TRP A 77 -2.47 -3.50 2.67
C TRP A 77 -3.78 -4.27 2.66
N ASP A 78 -4.65 -3.91 1.72
CA ASP A 78 -5.89 -4.63 1.50
C ASP A 78 -5.63 -5.85 0.59
N MET A 79 -5.34 -6.97 1.23
CA MET A 79 -5.09 -8.23 0.51
C MET A 79 -6.30 -8.71 -0.29
N SER A 80 -7.52 -8.26 0.03
CA SER A 80 -8.69 -8.60 -0.80
C SER A 80 -8.58 -8.00 -2.20
N VAL A 81 -8.08 -6.77 -2.32
CA VAL A 81 -7.84 -6.13 -3.62
C VAL A 81 -6.74 -6.88 -4.37
N VAL A 82 -5.69 -7.30 -3.68
CA VAL A 82 -4.59 -8.08 -4.27
C VAL A 82 -5.10 -9.38 -4.90
N GLU A 83 -5.93 -10.14 -4.18
CA GLU A 83 -6.52 -11.37 -4.70
C GLU A 83 -7.48 -11.10 -5.86
N LEU A 84 -8.27 -10.03 -5.80
CA LEU A 84 -9.16 -9.65 -6.90
C LEU A 84 -8.38 -9.25 -8.16
N ARG A 85 -7.24 -8.56 -8.02
CA ARG A 85 -6.36 -8.23 -9.15
C ARG A 85 -5.68 -9.47 -9.73
N LYS A 86 -5.36 -10.49 -8.91
CA LYS A 86 -4.89 -11.79 -9.42
C LYS A 86 -5.97 -12.47 -10.25
N LYS A 87 -7.20 -12.55 -9.74
CA LYS A 87 -8.35 -13.10 -10.46
C LYS A 87 -8.67 -12.32 -11.75
N GLU A 88 -8.53 -11.00 -11.73
CA GLU A 88 -8.71 -10.17 -12.93
C GLU A 88 -7.63 -10.44 -14.00
N LYS A 89 -6.39 -10.76 -13.60
CA LYS A 89 -5.34 -11.17 -14.55
C LYS A 89 -5.71 -12.47 -15.29
N GLU A 90 -6.48 -13.38 -14.68
CA GLU A 90 -6.89 -14.63 -15.32
C GLU A 90 -7.86 -14.39 -16.49
N ILE A 91 -8.74 -13.39 -16.38
CA ILE A 91 -9.67 -13.02 -17.46
C ILE A 91 -9.06 -12.03 -18.47
N LYS A 92 -7.84 -11.53 -18.22
CA LYS A 92 -7.16 -10.56 -19.08
C LYS A 92 -7.04 -11.02 -20.55
N PRO A 93 -6.70 -12.27 -20.89
CA PRO A 93 -6.65 -12.72 -22.28
C PRO A 93 -8.02 -12.61 -22.99
N GLN A 94 -9.12 -12.85 -22.27
CA GLN A 94 -10.47 -12.72 -22.80
C GLN A 94 -10.83 -11.25 -23.02
N LEU A 95 -10.50 -10.38 -22.05
CA LEU A 95 -10.65 -8.92 -22.18
C LEU A 95 -9.87 -8.37 -23.38
N ASP A 96 -8.62 -8.80 -23.54
CA ASP A 96 -7.76 -8.35 -24.64
C ASP A 96 -8.30 -8.84 -25.99
N LYS A 97 -8.87 -10.06 -26.06
CA LYS A 97 -9.56 -10.57 -27.26
C LYS A 97 -10.78 -9.72 -27.63
N ILE A 98 -11.63 -9.36 -26.67
CA ILE A 98 -12.81 -8.50 -26.92
C ILE A 98 -12.34 -7.13 -27.41
N ARG A 99 -11.35 -6.52 -26.75
CA ARG A 99 -10.78 -5.23 -27.18
C ARG A 99 -10.18 -5.28 -28.58
N GLN A 100 -9.54 -6.39 -28.95
CA GLN A 100 -9.03 -6.59 -30.31
C GLN A 100 -10.18 -6.70 -31.32
N GLN A 101 -11.28 -7.39 -31.00
CA GLN A 101 -12.47 -7.46 -31.88
C GLN A 101 -13.11 -6.08 -32.11
N ILE A 102 -13.14 -5.21 -31.09
CA ILE A 102 -13.55 -3.80 -31.24
C ILE A 102 -12.61 -3.07 -32.21
N LYS A 103 -11.30 -3.22 -32.02
CA LYS A 103 -10.28 -2.59 -32.89
C LYS A 103 -10.37 -3.06 -34.34
N ASP A 104 -10.65 -4.35 -34.55
CA ASP A 104 -10.85 -4.96 -35.86
C ASP A 104 -12.21 -4.63 -36.48
N LYS A 105 -13.05 -3.82 -35.82
CA LYS A 105 -14.43 -3.47 -36.22
C LYS A 105 -15.35 -4.69 -36.38
N LYS A 106 -15.02 -5.82 -35.75
CA LYS A 106 -15.87 -7.03 -35.69
C LYS A 106 -16.98 -6.89 -34.66
N LEU A 107 -16.76 -6.05 -33.64
CA LEU A 107 -17.76 -5.61 -32.67
C LEU A 107 -17.81 -4.09 -32.69
N SER A 108 -19.01 -3.54 -32.51
CA SER A 108 -19.14 -2.13 -32.13
C SER A 108 -18.56 -1.90 -30.74
N ARG A 109 -18.31 -0.63 -30.41
CA ARG A 109 -17.84 -0.23 -29.08
C ARG A 109 -18.86 -0.59 -27.99
N GLU A 110 -20.15 -0.49 -28.29
CA GLU A 110 -21.24 -0.78 -27.36
C GLU A 110 -21.36 -2.28 -27.08
N GLU A 111 -21.35 -3.12 -28.12
CA GLU A 111 -21.36 -4.57 -27.98
C GLU A 111 -20.12 -5.07 -27.23
N GLY A 112 -18.95 -4.52 -27.55
CA GLY A 112 -17.70 -4.86 -26.87
C GLY A 112 -17.68 -4.47 -25.40
N ASN A 113 -18.20 -3.29 -25.05
CA ASN A 113 -18.35 -2.87 -23.64
C ASN A 113 -19.36 -3.76 -22.89
N THR A 114 -20.47 -4.11 -23.53
CA THR A 114 -21.47 -5.02 -22.95
C THR A 114 -20.88 -6.39 -22.67
N ALA A 115 -20.11 -6.96 -23.60
CA ALA A 115 -19.42 -8.23 -23.42
C ALA A 115 -18.37 -8.19 -22.29
N ILE A 116 -17.66 -7.06 -22.14
CA ILE A 116 -16.75 -6.85 -21.01
C ILE A 116 -17.54 -6.84 -19.70
N ASP A 117 -18.63 -6.09 -19.62
CA ASP A 117 -19.45 -6.00 -18.40
C ASP A 117 -20.06 -7.36 -18.01
N GLU A 118 -20.52 -8.15 -18.98
CA GLU A 118 -21.01 -9.52 -18.76
C GLU A 118 -19.90 -10.44 -18.25
N LEU A 119 -18.70 -10.34 -18.82
CA LEU A 119 -17.54 -11.11 -18.37
C LEU A 119 -17.18 -10.77 -16.92
N TYR A 120 -17.17 -9.49 -16.55
CA TYR A 120 -16.95 -9.05 -15.18
C TYR A 120 -18.05 -9.54 -14.24
N LYS A 121 -19.33 -9.41 -14.61
CA LYS A 121 -20.47 -9.91 -13.80
C LYS A 121 -20.47 -11.43 -13.61
N LYS A 122 -19.99 -12.17 -14.61
CA LYS A 122 -19.84 -13.63 -14.52
C LYS A 122 -18.67 -14.03 -13.61
N THR A 123 -17.62 -13.22 -13.57
CA THR A 123 -16.37 -13.55 -12.86
C THR A 123 -16.41 -13.11 -11.40
N PHE A 124 -17.04 -11.97 -11.11
CA PHE A 124 -17.00 -11.31 -9.80
C PHE A 124 -18.40 -11.08 -9.24
N SER A 125 -18.53 -11.19 -7.92
CA SER A 125 -19.73 -10.78 -7.20
C SER A 125 -19.91 -9.27 -7.24
N SER A 126 -21.13 -8.80 -6.96
CA SER A 126 -21.44 -7.36 -6.90
C SER A 126 -20.53 -6.61 -5.91
N ARG A 127 -20.16 -7.24 -4.78
CA ARG A 127 -19.26 -6.63 -3.79
C ARG A 127 -17.82 -6.53 -4.31
N GLU A 128 -17.33 -7.56 -4.97
CA GLU A 128 -15.98 -7.57 -5.54
C GLU A 128 -15.83 -6.54 -6.66
N LEU A 129 -16.87 -6.35 -7.48
CA LEU A 129 -16.89 -5.31 -8.52
C LEU A 129 -16.80 -3.90 -7.94
N VAL A 130 -17.47 -3.63 -6.81
CA VAL A 130 -17.32 -2.35 -6.09
C VAL A 130 -15.87 -2.15 -5.65
N ILE A 131 -15.27 -3.17 -5.04
CA ILE A 131 -13.87 -3.10 -4.56
C ILE A 131 -12.89 -2.84 -5.72
N LEU A 132 -13.05 -3.53 -6.85
CA LEU A 132 -12.22 -3.35 -8.05
C LEU A 132 -12.39 -1.96 -8.67
N LYS A 133 -13.60 -1.41 -8.66
CA LYS A 133 -13.90 -0.06 -9.16
C LYS A 133 -13.31 1.02 -8.25
N ASP A 134 -13.39 0.83 -6.94
CA ASP A 134 -12.88 1.79 -5.95
C ASP A 134 -11.35 1.77 -5.85
N SER A 135 -10.70 0.68 -6.26
CA SER A 135 -9.25 0.54 -6.29
C SER A 135 -8.70 1.03 -7.63
N VAL A 136 -8.62 2.33 -7.85
CA VAL A 136 -8.45 2.94 -9.18
C VAL A 136 -7.09 2.70 -9.86
N SER A 137 -6.12 2.08 -9.18
CA SER A 137 -4.83 1.72 -9.78
C SER A 137 -4.54 0.23 -9.67
N ASN A 138 -3.88 -0.32 -10.69
CA ASN A 138 -3.30 -1.66 -10.67
C ASN A 138 -1.79 -1.64 -10.37
N ALA A 139 -1.24 -0.47 -10.02
CA ALA A 139 0.17 -0.28 -9.72
C ALA A 139 0.41 -0.27 -8.20
N ASP A 140 1.24 -1.21 -7.73
CA ASP A 140 1.56 -1.37 -6.31
C ASP A 140 2.22 -0.12 -5.69
N TYR A 141 2.98 0.65 -6.48
CA TYR A 141 3.62 1.89 -6.03
C TYR A 141 2.63 3.05 -5.80
N HIS A 142 1.40 2.95 -6.34
CA HIS A 142 0.29 3.83 -6.02
C HIS A 142 -0.64 3.25 -4.94
N TYR A 143 -0.22 2.19 -4.23
CA TYR A 143 -1.04 1.50 -3.23
C TYR A 143 -2.41 1.08 -3.80
N MET A 144 -2.41 0.64 -5.07
CA MET A 144 -3.61 0.24 -5.83
C MET A 144 -4.66 1.35 -5.99
N GLY A 145 -4.31 2.62 -5.71
CA GLY A 145 -5.28 3.72 -5.63
C GLY A 145 -6.37 3.46 -4.59
N SER A 146 -6.12 2.61 -3.60
CA SER A 146 -7.11 2.16 -2.64
C SER A 146 -7.23 3.14 -1.49
N GLY A 147 -8.37 3.84 -1.41
CA GLY A 147 -8.69 4.70 -0.28
C GLY A 147 -8.63 3.96 1.05
N LYS A 148 -9.06 2.68 1.08
CA LYS A 148 -8.99 1.84 2.28
C LYS A 148 -7.57 1.65 2.78
N VAL A 149 -6.61 1.35 1.90
CA VAL A 149 -5.19 1.22 2.29
C VAL A 149 -4.68 2.53 2.89
N MET A 150 -4.94 3.66 2.25
CA MET A 150 -4.49 4.97 2.73
C MET A 150 -5.10 5.35 4.07
N THR A 151 -6.41 5.13 4.26
CA THR A 151 -7.09 5.39 5.54
C THR A 151 -6.55 4.49 6.66
N GLN A 152 -6.26 3.22 6.37
CA GLN A 152 -5.70 2.31 7.37
C GLN A 152 -4.26 2.69 7.76
N ILE A 153 -3.44 3.14 6.81
CA ILE A 153 -2.11 3.71 7.10
C ILE A 153 -2.23 4.94 8.02
N GLY A 154 -3.14 5.86 7.69
CA GLY A 154 -3.41 7.04 8.51
C GLY A 154 -3.84 6.68 9.93
N LYS A 155 -4.72 5.68 10.09
CA LYS A 155 -5.07 5.13 11.40
C LYS A 155 -3.84 4.59 12.13
N GLY A 156 -2.98 3.82 11.46
CA GLY A 156 -1.75 3.30 12.03
C GLY A 156 -0.80 4.40 12.55
N PHE A 157 -0.67 5.50 11.82
CA PHE A 157 0.08 6.66 12.28
C PHE A 157 -0.57 7.33 13.50
N ALA A 158 -1.90 7.49 13.49
CA ALA A 158 -2.63 8.08 14.61
C ALA A 158 -2.50 7.24 15.88
N ASP A 159 -2.68 5.91 15.78
CA ASP A 159 -2.54 4.98 16.90
C ASP A 159 -1.11 5.04 17.47
N ALA A 160 -0.09 4.99 16.61
CA ALA A 160 1.31 5.06 17.03
C ALA A 160 1.63 6.39 17.72
N MET A 161 1.14 7.51 17.19
CA MET A 161 1.31 8.82 17.79
C MET A 161 0.64 8.89 19.17
N LEU A 162 -0.60 8.41 19.28
CA LEU A 162 -1.34 8.38 20.54
C LEU A 162 -0.59 7.56 21.61
N GLU A 163 -0.01 6.42 21.26
CA GLU A 163 0.78 5.61 22.17
C GLU A 163 2.08 6.30 22.61
N LEU A 164 2.76 7.04 21.73
CA LEU A 164 3.91 7.85 22.11
C LEU A 164 3.53 8.98 23.06
N MET A 165 2.42 9.67 22.80
CA MET A 165 1.91 10.77 23.63
C MET A 165 1.54 10.30 25.04
N LYS A 166 0.91 9.13 25.18
CA LYS A 166 0.60 8.54 26.50
C LYS A 166 1.86 8.30 27.33
N LYS A 167 2.95 7.82 26.69
CA LYS A 167 4.24 7.59 27.35
C LYS A 167 4.99 8.88 27.71
N HIS A 168 4.58 10.01 27.13
CA HIS A 168 5.13 11.35 27.36
C HIS A 168 4.26 12.21 28.28
N THR A 169 3.16 11.68 28.81
CA THR A 169 2.37 12.40 29.81
C THR A 169 3.18 12.43 31.11
N PRO A 170 3.45 13.62 31.68
CA PRO A 170 4.25 13.75 32.91
C PRO A 170 3.62 13.02 34.10
#